data_AF-A0A915P3G5-F1
#
_entry.id   AF-A0A915P3G5-F1
#
_cell.length_a   1.000
_cell.length_b   1.000
_cell.length_c   1.000
_cell.angle_alpha   90.00
_cell.angle_beta   90.00
_cell.angle_gamma   90.00
#
_symmetry.space_group_name_H-M   'P 1'
#
loop_
_entity.id
_entity.type
_entity.pdbx_description
1 polymer ?
#
loop_
_entity_poly.entity_id
_entity_poly.type
_entity_poly.pdbx_seq_one_letter_code
_entity_poly.pdbx_strand_id
1 'polypeptide(L)'
;MPKTADELRLKSNSDLHKLWYVLLKERNMLLTMREAYKIRHMELPNPERIDRVNESMDNIEVVVHERNDAYLKLETGKSASPPKRKITSFAGFTYEVSASEHYGQPEVTGVKKEYEVPMLDDKAYLFQKLWKEKEHLKEQIRLQDEYLLEDPDRSENPELLRGLRRHFDRVEDLPEQVVARRRKEKQNIDKIQEEKAN
;
A
#
# COMPACT_ATOMS: atom_id res chain seq x y z
N MET A 1 -15.78 -16.28 -15.92
CA MET A 1 -16.03 -14.85 -15.80
C MET A 1 -16.11 -14.50 -14.33
N PRO A 2 -15.42 -13.45 -13.87
CA PRO A 2 -15.56 -12.95 -12.50
C PRO A 2 -17.00 -12.44 -12.28
N LYS A 3 -17.49 -12.49 -11.04
CA LYS A 3 -18.82 -11.95 -10.72
C LYS A 3 -18.74 -10.43 -10.69
N THR A 4 -19.56 -9.78 -11.50
CA THR A 4 -19.64 -8.32 -11.54
C THR A 4 -20.35 -7.78 -10.29
N ALA A 5 -19.97 -6.59 -9.85
CA ALA A 5 -20.57 -5.96 -8.67
C ALA A 5 -22.10 -5.78 -8.82
N ASP A 6 -22.57 -5.48 -10.03
CA ASP A 6 -24.00 -5.26 -10.30
C ASP A 6 -24.84 -6.53 -10.11
N GLU A 7 -24.33 -7.69 -10.52
CA GLU A 7 -24.99 -8.97 -10.26
C GLU A 7 -25.08 -9.29 -8.77
N LEU A 8 -24.06 -8.92 -8.00
CA LEU A 8 -23.99 -9.16 -6.56
C LEU A 8 -24.92 -8.23 -5.78
N ARG A 9 -25.16 -7.00 -6.25
CA ARG A 9 -26.09 -6.05 -5.64
C ARG A 9 -27.55 -6.56 -5.64
N LEU A 10 -27.91 -7.40 -6.60
CA LEU A 10 -29.23 -8.04 -6.70
C LEU A 10 -29.42 -9.23 -5.74
N LYS A 11 -28.35 -9.71 -5.09
CA LYS A 11 -28.40 -10.88 -4.20
C LYS A 11 -28.65 -10.51 -2.75
N SER A 12 -29.35 -11.40 -2.03
CA SER A 12 -29.60 -11.28 -0.60
C SER A 12 -28.29 -11.41 0.21
N ASN A 13 -28.23 -10.83 1.41
CA ASN A 13 -27.06 -10.96 2.30
C ASN A 13 -26.78 -12.43 2.67
N SER A 14 -27.82 -13.25 2.83
CA SER A 14 -27.66 -14.69 3.09
C SER A 14 -27.02 -15.44 1.92
N ASP A 15 -27.34 -15.06 0.68
CA ASP A 15 -26.74 -15.69 -0.51
C ASP A 15 -25.31 -15.22 -0.74
N LEU A 16 -25.02 -13.94 -0.47
CA LEU A 16 -23.63 -13.45 -0.49
C LEU A 16 -22.76 -14.16 0.55
N HIS A 17 -23.27 -14.39 1.76
CA HIS A 17 -22.56 -15.13 2.80
C HIS A 17 -22.29 -16.58 2.39
N LYS A 18 -23.27 -17.29 1.83
CA LYS A 18 -23.07 -18.65 1.28
C LYS A 18 -22.06 -18.64 0.14
N LEU A 19 -22.16 -17.67 -0.76
CA LEU A 19 -21.26 -17.52 -1.90
C LEU A 19 -19.82 -17.29 -1.45
N TRP A 20 -19.59 -16.47 -0.43
CA TRP A 20 -18.28 -16.25 0.16
C TRP A 20 -17.61 -17.57 0.56
N TYR A 21 -18.33 -18.48 1.23
CA TYR A 21 -17.77 -19.79 1.59
C TYR A 21 -17.48 -20.70 0.40
N VAL A 22 -18.28 -20.61 -0.67
CA VAL A 22 -18.00 -21.38 -1.90
C VAL A 22 -16.69 -20.88 -2.52
N LEU A 23 -16.53 -19.57 -2.65
CA LEU A 23 -15.31 -18.95 -3.20
C LEU A 23 -14.09 -19.19 -2.30
N LEU A 24 -14.27 -19.14 -0.98
CA LEU A 24 -13.19 -19.40 -0.02
C LEU A 24 -12.66 -20.84 -0.14
N LYS A 25 -13.54 -21.83 -0.29
CA LYS A 25 -13.13 -23.23 -0.52
C LYS A 25 -12.39 -23.38 -1.84
N GLU A 26 -12.87 -22.72 -2.89
CA GLU A 26 -12.21 -22.73 -4.19
C GLU A 26 -10.83 -22.06 -4.14
N ARG A 27 -10.70 -20.90 -3.49
CA ARG A 27 -9.43 -20.21 -3.28
C ARG A 27 -8.43 -21.10 -2.53
N ASN A 28 -8.86 -21.74 -1.45
CA ASN A 28 -8.00 -22.63 -0.68
C ASN A 28 -7.54 -23.84 -1.51
N MET A 29 -8.43 -24.45 -2.30
CA MET A 29 -8.08 -25.53 -3.22
C MET A 29 -7.08 -25.09 -4.30
N LEU A 30 -7.25 -23.89 -4.87
CA LEU A 30 -6.33 -23.39 -5.90
C LEU A 30 -4.96 -23.01 -5.32
N LEU A 31 -4.92 -22.50 -4.09
CA LEU A 31 -3.66 -22.18 -3.40
C LEU A 31 -2.85 -23.45 -3.08
N THR A 32 -3.50 -24.52 -2.61
CA THR A 32 -2.82 -25.80 -2.37
C THR A 32 -2.36 -26.45 -3.68
N MET A 33 -3.17 -26.37 -4.74
CA MET A 33 -2.79 -26.83 -6.06
C MET A 33 -1.58 -26.06 -6.60
N ARG A 34 -1.58 -24.72 -6.50
CA ARG A 34 -0.44 -23.88 -6.91
C ARG A 34 0.85 -24.29 -6.23
N GLU A 35 0.81 -24.54 -4.91
CA GLU A 35 2.00 -24.98 -4.18
C GLU A 35 2.47 -26.37 -4.61
N ALA A 36 1.54 -27.31 -4.84
CA ALA A 36 1.89 -28.65 -5.33
C ALA A 36 2.56 -28.61 -6.72
N TYR A 37 2.09 -27.73 -7.62
CA TYR A 37 2.68 -27.54 -8.94
C TYR A 37 4.05 -26.85 -8.86
N LYS A 38 4.19 -25.87 -7.97
CA LYS A 38 5.46 -25.18 -7.70
C LYS A 38 6.53 -26.16 -7.19
N ILE A 39 6.20 -27.05 -6.24
CA ILE A 39 7.10 -28.10 -5.75
C ILE A 39 7.53 -29.04 -6.88
N ARG A 40 6.62 -29.32 -7.82
CA ARG A 40 6.90 -30.18 -8.98
C ARG A 40 7.55 -29.43 -10.15
N HIS A 41 7.90 -28.15 -9.98
CA HIS A 41 8.43 -27.30 -11.05
C HIS A 41 7.56 -27.28 -12.32
N MET A 42 6.24 -27.37 -12.15
CA MET A 42 5.26 -27.28 -13.23
C MET A 42 4.45 -26.00 -13.12
N GLU A 43 4.01 -25.47 -14.26
CA GLU A 43 3.09 -24.34 -14.31
C GLU A 43 1.65 -24.78 -14.08
N LEU A 44 0.85 -23.90 -13.50
CA LEU A 44 -0.56 -24.18 -13.25
C LEU A 44 -1.32 -24.18 -14.59
N PRO A 45 -2.20 -25.15 -14.87
CA PRO A 45 -2.94 -25.20 -16.13
C PRO A 45 -3.85 -23.98 -16.38
N ASN A 46 -4.29 -23.28 -15.33
CA ASN A 46 -5.12 -22.08 -15.44
C ASN A 46 -4.88 -21.12 -14.26
N PRO A 47 -3.82 -20.28 -14.32
CA PRO A 47 -3.49 -19.32 -13.25
C PRO A 47 -4.54 -18.22 -13.09
N GLU A 48 -5.16 -17.77 -14.19
CA GLU A 48 -6.18 -16.71 -14.18
C GLU A 48 -7.39 -17.03 -13.29
N ARG A 49 -7.65 -18.32 -13.02
CA ARG A 49 -8.74 -18.75 -12.14
C ARG A 49 -8.56 -18.19 -10.72
N ILE A 50 -7.32 -18.08 -10.23
CA ILE A 50 -7.03 -17.49 -8.92
C ILE A 50 -7.44 -16.02 -8.90
N ASP A 51 -7.06 -15.28 -9.94
CA ASP A 51 -7.36 -13.85 -10.05
C ASP A 51 -8.85 -13.60 -10.15
N ARG A 52 -9.58 -14.40 -10.95
CA ARG A 52 -11.05 -14.31 -11.06
C ARG A 52 -11.78 -14.59 -9.74
N VAL A 53 -11.26 -15.51 -8.93
CA VAL A 53 -11.82 -15.81 -7.61
C VAL A 53 -11.55 -14.65 -6.64
N ASN A 54 -10.33 -14.11 -6.64
CA ASN A 54 -9.97 -12.95 -5.82
C ASN A 54 -10.82 -11.73 -6.18
N GLU A 55 -10.93 -11.39 -7.46
CA GLU A 55 -11.77 -10.28 -7.94
C GLU A 55 -13.24 -10.46 -7.52
N SER A 56 -13.76 -11.69 -7.61
CA SER A 56 -15.12 -11.98 -7.16
C SER A 56 -15.29 -11.85 -5.64
N MET A 57 -14.25 -12.16 -4.84
CA MET A 57 -14.27 -11.97 -3.39
C MET A 57 -14.22 -10.48 -3.03
N ASP A 58 -13.35 -9.71 -3.68
CA ASP A 58 -13.22 -8.26 -3.48
C ASP A 58 -14.54 -7.55 -3.83
N ASN A 59 -15.19 -7.94 -4.93
CA ASN A 59 -16.49 -7.39 -5.31
C ASN A 59 -17.59 -7.70 -4.26
N ILE A 60 -17.56 -8.87 -3.62
CA ILE A 60 -18.50 -9.19 -2.53
C ILE A 60 -18.22 -8.32 -1.30
N GLU A 61 -16.94 -8.14 -0.93
CA GLU A 61 -16.55 -7.30 0.19
C GLU A 61 -17.01 -5.86 0.00
N VAL A 62 -16.79 -5.29 -1.20
CA VAL A 62 -17.23 -3.94 -1.56
C VAL A 62 -18.75 -3.81 -1.44
N VAL A 63 -19.53 -4.72 -2.01
CA VAL A 63 -21.01 -4.66 -1.94
C VAL A 63 -21.51 -4.77 -0.50
N VAL A 64 -20.89 -5.61 0.32
CA VAL A 64 -21.26 -5.73 1.75
C VAL A 64 -20.89 -4.46 2.51
N HIS A 65 -19.71 -3.88 2.25
CA HIS A 65 -19.28 -2.63 2.87
C HIS A 65 -20.19 -1.46 2.47
N GLU A 66 -20.55 -1.33 1.19
CA GLU A 66 -21.51 -0.33 0.69
C GLU A 66 -22.85 -0.40 1.44
N ARG A 67 -23.37 -1.62 1.63
CA ARG A 67 -24.63 -1.85 2.36
C ARG A 67 -24.54 -1.47 3.83
N ASN A 68 -23.48 -1.89 4.52
CA ASN A 68 -23.26 -1.57 5.93
C ASN A 68 -23.06 -0.07 6.14
N ASP A 69 -22.30 0.57 5.25
CA ASP A 69 -22.10 2.03 5.27
C ASP A 69 -23.43 2.77 5.08
N ALA A 70 -24.26 2.36 4.13
CA ALA A 70 -25.56 3.00 3.90
C ALA A 70 -26.47 2.87 5.13
N TYR A 71 -26.51 1.69 5.74
CA TYR A 71 -27.29 1.43 6.95
C TYR A 71 -26.83 2.29 8.13
N LEU A 72 -25.53 2.28 8.46
CA LEU A 72 -25.00 3.02 9.61
C LEU A 72 -25.04 4.54 9.41
N LYS A 73 -24.91 5.02 8.16
CA LYS A 73 -25.09 6.45 7.84
C LYS A 73 -26.54 6.89 8.07
N LEU A 74 -27.52 6.04 7.82
CA LEU A 74 -28.93 6.36 8.08
C LEU A 74 -29.27 6.32 9.57
N GLU A 75 -28.75 5.32 10.31
CA GLU A 75 -29.09 5.16 11.73
C GLU A 75 -28.30 6.10 12.65
N THR A 76 -26.98 6.17 12.45
CA THR A 76 -26.04 6.86 13.36
C THR A 76 -25.41 8.10 12.71
N GLY A 77 -25.53 8.27 11.39
CA GLY A 77 -24.83 9.33 10.65
C GLY A 77 -23.33 9.06 10.43
N LYS A 78 -22.83 7.89 10.81
CA LYS A 78 -21.41 7.51 10.76
C LYS A 78 -21.19 6.38 9.76
N SER A 79 -19.99 6.30 9.18
CA SER A 79 -19.59 5.17 8.33
C SER A 79 -19.38 3.89 9.14
N ALA A 80 -19.43 2.74 8.46
CA ALA A 80 -19.05 1.43 9.00
C ALA A 80 -17.54 1.33 9.27
N SER A 81 -16.74 2.04 8.47
CA SER A 81 -15.29 2.09 8.65
C SER A 81 -14.92 2.78 9.97
N PRO A 82 -13.85 2.32 10.68
CA PRO A 82 -13.38 2.95 11.91
C PRO A 82 -13.12 4.43 11.73
N PRO A 83 -13.40 5.27 12.75
CA PRO A 83 -13.17 6.70 12.65
C PRO A 83 -11.67 6.99 12.45
N LYS A 84 -11.36 7.95 11.58
CA LYS A 84 -9.99 8.40 11.34
C LYS A 84 -9.68 9.64 12.17
N ARG A 85 -8.46 9.71 12.70
CA ARG A 85 -7.92 10.85 13.47
C ARG A 85 -6.66 11.39 12.80
N LYS A 86 -6.40 12.70 12.93
CA LYS A 86 -5.24 13.36 12.30
C LYS A 86 -4.12 13.49 13.32
N ILE A 87 -3.05 12.74 13.14
CA ILE A 87 -1.91 12.72 14.06
C ILE A 87 -0.73 13.42 13.39
N THR A 88 -0.04 14.28 14.13
CA THR A 88 1.24 14.87 13.73
C THR A 88 2.39 14.00 14.19
N SER A 89 3.23 13.58 13.25
CA SER A 89 4.51 12.92 13.54
C SER A 89 5.50 13.88 14.22
N PHE A 90 6.58 13.34 14.79
CA PHE A 90 7.67 14.12 15.37
C PHE A 90 8.27 15.13 14.38
N ALA A 91 8.32 14.77 13.09
CA ALA A 91 8.85 15.61 12.02
C ALA A 91 7.85 16.69 11.54
N GLY A 92 6.68 16.79 12.18
CA GLY A 92 5.66 17.77 11.85
C GLY A 92 4.67 17.35 10.76
N PHE A 93 4.82 16.18 10.16
CA PHE A 93 3.88 15.72 9.12
C PHE A 93 2.58 15.24 9.74
N THR A 94 1.45 15.74 9.25
CA THR A 94 0.11 15.26 9.62
C THR A 94 -0.25 14.04 8.78
N TYR A 95 -0.73 12.98 9.42
CA TYR A 95 -1.22 11.77 8.75
C TYR A 95 -2.52 11.29 9.40
N GLU A 96 -3.37 10.66 8.59
CA GLU A 96 -4.63 10.08 9.07
C GLU A 96 -4.43 8.64 9.52
N VAL A 97 -4.88 8.33 10.74
CA VAL A 97 -4.80 6.99 11.33
C VAL A 97 -6.20 6.52 11.72
N SER A 98 -6.53 5.27 11.43
CA SER A 98 -7.76 4.64 11.92
C SER A 98 -7.68 4.43 13.43
N ALA A 99 -8.76 4.73 14.15
CA ALA A 99 -8.84 4.49 15.59
C ALA A 99 -8.75 2.99 15.89
N SER A 100 -7.95 2.63 16.89
CA SER A 100 -7.90 1.27 17.45
C SER A 100 -8.74 1.17 18.71
N GLU A 101 -9.32 -0.01 18.93
CA GLU A 101 -10.07 -0.32 20.14
C GLU A 101 -9.12 -0.47 21.33
N HIS A 102 -9.51 0.08 22.47
CA HIS A 102 -8.75 0.01 23.72
C HIS A 102 -9.66 -0.47 24.85
N TYR A 103 -9.13 -1.29 25.75
CA TYR A 103 -9.91 -1.88 26.85
C TYR A 103 -10.49 -0.84 27.82
N GLY A 104 -9.74 0.22 28.11
CA GLY A 104 -10.13 1.23 29.07
C GLY A 104 -9.68 2.63 28.66
N GLN A 105 -9.98 3.59 29.51
CA GLN A 105 -9.52 4.95 29.30
C GLN A 105 -7.99 5.01 29.33
N PRO A 106 -7.34 5.76 28.42
CA PRO A 106 -5.89 5.81 28.33
C PRO A 106 -5.17 6.23 29.61
N GLU A 107 -5.81 7.06 30.44
CA GLU A 107 -5.30 7.47 31.76
C GLU A 107 -5.11 6.27 32.71
N VAL A 108 -5.98 5.26 32.62
CA VAL A 108 -5.96 4.07 33.48
C VAL A 108 -5.01 3.00 32.94
N THR A 109 -4.95 2.83 31.61
CA THR A 109 -4.08 1.83 30.96
C THR A 109 -2.62 2.29 30.88
N GLY A 110 -2.32 3.56 31.21
CA GLY A 110 -0.99 4.15 31.09
C GLY A 110 -0.54 4.36 29.63
N VAL A 111 -1.44 4.10 28.66
CA VAL A 111 -1.20 4.36 27.25
C VAL A 111 -1.35 5.86 27.03
N LYS A 112 -0.28 6.52 26.58
CA LYS A 112 -0.38 7.95 26.25
C LYS A 112 -1.29 8.11 25.04
N LYS A 113 -2.35 8.91 25.17
CA LYS A 113 -3.11 9.40 24.01
C LYS A 113 -2.15 10.19 23.14
N GLU A 114 -1.96 9.77 21.90
CA GLU A 114 -1.36 10.61 20.88
C GLU A 114 -2.39 11.71 20.56
N TYR A 115 -2.25 12.88 21.19
CA TYR A 115 -3.10 14.04 20.93
C TYR A 115 -2.81 14.66 19.56
N GLU A 116 -3.76 15.43 19.04
CA GLU A 116 -3.63 16.17 17.77
C GLU A 116 -2.96 17.55 17.98
N VAL A 117 -2.04 17.87 17.06
CA VAL A 117 -1.21 19.08 16.88
C VAL A 117 -0.50 19.61 18.15
N PRO A 118 0.64 19.00 18.54
CA PRO A 118 1.63 19.68 19.36
C PRO A 118 2.05 20.98 18.68
N MET A 119 2.42 21.98 19.50
CA MET A 119 3.22 23.10 19.00
C MET A 119 4.39 22.51 18.21
N LEU A 120 4.49 22.88 16.93
CA LEU A 120 5.51 22.37 16.05
C LEU A 120 6.86 22.88 16.56
N ASP A 121 7.71 21.98 17.04
CA ASP A 121 9.07 22.33 17.47
C ASP A 121 9.82 23.00 16.30
N ASP A 122 10.75 23.90 16.57
CA ASP A 122 11.55 24.62 15.56
C ASP A 122 12.22 23.62 14.59
N LYS A 123 12.63 22.47 15.13
CA LYS A 123 13.19 21.36 14.36
C LYS A 123 12.18 20.79 13.37
N ALA A 124 10.94 20.60 13.79
CA ALA A 124 9.89 20.04 12.93
C ALA A 124 9.47 21.04 11.84
N TYR A 125 9.48 22.35 12.13
CA TYR A 125 9.31 23.37 11.10
C TYR A 125 10.46 23.37 10.07
N LEU A 126 11.71 23.27 10.55
CA LEU A 126 12.87 23.13 9.70
C LEU A 126 12.79 21.87 8.83
N PHE A 127 12.38 20.73 9.40
CA PHE A 127 12.18 19.49 8.64
C PHE A 127 11.14 19.65 7.54
N GLN A 128 9.99 20.26 7.82
CA GLN A 128 8.98 20.53 6.80
C GLN A 128 9.52 21.44 5.69
N LYS A 129 10.27 22.49 6.04
CA LYS A 129 10.90 23.40 5.08
C LYS A 129 11.89 22.65 4.18
N LEU A 130 12.85 21.94 4.78
CA LEU A 130 13.86 21.17 4.05
C LEU A 130 13.23 20.08 3.18
N TRP A 131 12.14 19.48 3.64
CA TRP A 131 11.40 18.50 2.84
C TRP A 131 10.73 19.14 1.63
N LYS A 132 10.10 20.31 1.79
CA LYS A 132 9.52 21.08 0.67
C LYS A 132 10.60 21.48 -0.34
N GLU A 133 11.75 21.97 0.14
CA GLU A 133 12.90 22.30 -0.73
C GLU A 133 13.40 21.06 -1.49
N LYS A 134 13.51 19.92 -0.80
CA LYS A 134 13.90 18.64 -1.41
C LYS A 134 12.91 18.19 -2.49
N GLU A 135 11.60 18.21 -2.21
CA GLU A 135 10.59 17.80 -3.19
C GLU A 135 10.54 18.78 -4.37
N HIS A 136 10.66 20.09 -4.13
CA HIS A 136 10.78 21.08 -5.20
C HIS A 136 11.99 20.80 -6.10
N LEU A 137 13.16 20.50 -5.52
CA LEU A 137 14.36 20.16 -6.30
C LEU A 137 14.17 18.88 -7.12
N LYS A 138 13.51 17.85 -6.57
CA LYS A 138 13.17 16.65 -7.34
C LYS A 138 12.24 16.96 -8.51
N GLU A 139 11.24 17.80 -8.29
CA GLU A 139 10.30 18.20 -9.34
C GLU A 139 11.01 18.94 -10.46
N GLN A 140 11.86 19.91 -10.11
CA GLN A 140 12.67 20.64 -11.09
C GLN A 140 13.57 19.71 -11.91
N ILE A 141 14.19 18.72 -11.25
CA ILE A 141 15.00 17.71 -11.94
C ILE A 141 14.12 16.87 -12.88
N ARG A 142 12.94 16.42 -12.44
CA ARG A 142 12.02 15.63 -13.28
C ARG A 142 11.60 16.43 -14.52
N LEU A 143 11.19 17.69 -14.34
CA LEU A 143 10.77 18.58 -15.43
C LEU A 143 11.92 18.87 -16.41
N GLN A 144 13.14 19.03 -15.90
CA GLN A 144 14.32 19.19 -16.75
C GLN A 144 14.59 17.91 -17.56
N ASP A 145 14.47 16.75 -16.92
CA ASP A 145 14.64 15.45 -17.59
C ASP A 145 13.55 15.24 -18.66
N GLU A 146 12.29 15.60 -18.38
CA GLU A 146 11.18 15.56 -19.34
C GLU A 146 11.41 16.53 -20.52
N TYR A 147 11.79 17.77 -20.25
CA TYR A 147 12.13 18.77 -21.28
C TYR A 147 13.21 18.25 -22.25
N LEU A 148 14.30 17.69 -21.71
CA LEU A 148 15.39 17.12 -22.52
C LEU A 148 14.97 15.89 -23.33
N LEU A 149 13.93 15.16 -22.89
CA LEU A 149 13.37 14.03 -23.64
C LEU A 149 12.49 14.48 -24.81
N GLU A 150 11.80 15.62 -24.65
CA GLU A 150 10.92 16.24 -25.64
C GLU A 150 11.66 17.12 -26.66
N ASP A 151 12.91 17.51 -26.40
CA ASP A 151 13.73 18.31 -27.31
C ASP A 151 13.83 17.66 -28.71
N PRO A 152 13.44 18.36 -29.80
CA PRO A 152 13.42 17.79 -31.16
C PRO A 152 14.82 17.51 -31.73
N ASP A 153 15.85 18.25 -31.28
CA ASP A 153 17.25 18.09 -31.69
C ASP A 153 17.99 16.98 -30.90
N ARG A 154 17.25 16.15 -30.16
CA ARG A 154 17.77 15.11 -29.27
C ARG A 154 18.70 14.10 -29.94
N SER A 155 18.51 13.82 -31.23
CA SER A 155 19.38 12.90 -31.98
C SER A 155 20.78 13.47 -32.22
N GLU A 156 20.93 14.81 -32.22
CA GLU A 156 22.19 15.47 -32.56
C GLU A 156 23.14 15.57 -31.35
N ASN A 157 22.61 15.62 -30.12
CA ASN A 157 23.40 15.81 -28.90
C ASN A 157 23.14 14.70 -27.86
N PRO A 158 23.60 13.46 -28.09
CA PRO A 158 23.38 12.34 -27.17
C PRO A 158 24.07 12.51 -25.81
N GLU A 159 25.00 13.46 -25.67
CA GLU A 159 25.68 13.77 -24.41
C GLU A 159 24.75 14.40 -23.37
N LEU A 160 23.76 15.19 -23.80
CA LEU A 160 22.74 15.79 -22.93
C LEU A 160 21.87 14.72 -22.26
N LEU A 161 21.71 13.57 -22.93
CA LEU A 161 20.96 12.42 -22.42
C LEU A 161 21.77 11.55 -21.43
N ARG A 162 23.10 11.67 -21.39
CA ARG A 162 23.95 10.86 -20.51
C ARG A 162 23.80 11.23 -19.04
N GLY A 163 23.31 12.44 -18.76
CA GLY A 163 23.07 12.97 -17.42
C GLY A 163 21.65 12.80 -16.88
N LEU A 164 20.69 12.35 -17.71
CA LEU A 164 19.31 12.10 -17.31
C LEU A 164 19.26 11.15 -16.12
N ARG A 165 18.62 11.55 -15.02
CA ARG A 165 18.49 10.68 -13.86
C ARG A 165 17.36 9.68 -14.16
N ARG A 166 17.68 8.40 -14.07
CA ARG A 166 16.65 7.36 -14.10
C ARG A 166 15.91 7.36 -12.78
N HIS A 167 14.72 7.95 -12.77
CA HIS A 167 13.78 7.85 -11.68
C HIS A 167 13.03 6.52 -11.78
N PHE A 168 13.07 5.73 -10.71
CA PHE A 168 12.33 4.47 -10.58
C PHE A 168 11.29 4.66 -9.50
N ASP A 169 10.01 4.59 -9.85
CA ASP A 169 8.90 4.77 -8.90
C ASP A 169 8.70 3.52 -8.03
N ARG A 170 9.01 2.33 -8.58
CA ARG A 170 8.91 1.05 -7.89
C ARG A 170 10.27 0.40 -7.72
N VAL A 171 10.39 -0.41 -6.67
CA VAL A 171 11.64 -1.12 -6.36
C VAL A 171 11.96 -2.19 -7.42
N GLU A 172 10.93 -2.74 -8.05
CA GLU A 172 11.01 -3.77 -9.10
C GLU A 172 11.67 -3.27 -10.37
N ASP A 173 11.55 -1.98 -10.67
CA ASP A 173 12.10 -1.36 -11.87
C ASP A 173 13.60 -1.06 -11.73
N LEU A 174 14.18 -1.19 -10.52
CA LEU A 174 15.59 -0.91 -10.30
C LEU A 174 16.50 -1.91 -11.03
N PRO A 175 17.69 -1.46 -11.49
CA PRO A 175 18.69 -2.35 -12.04
C PRO A 175 19.07 -3.44 -11.04
N GLU A 176 19.15 -4.69 -11.49
CA GLU A 176 19.42 -5.87 -10.66
C GLU A 176 20.69 -5.73 -9.81
N GLN A 177 21.69 -5.03 -10.34
CA GLN A 177 22.94 -4.71 -9.64
C GLN A 177 22.73 -3.88 -8.37
N VAL A 178 21.81 -2.89 -8.42
CA VAL A 178 21.48 -2.02 -7.28
C VAL A 178 20.65 -2.79 -6.25
N VAL A 179 19.71 -3.61 -6.71
CA VAL A 179 18.90 -4.49 -5.84
C VAL A 179 19.79 -5.51 -5.13
N ALA A 180 20.72 -6.15 -5.85
CA ALA A 180 21.67 -7.10 -5.29
C ALA A 180 22.60 -6.46 -4.26
N ARG A 181 23.06 -5.23 -4.49
CA ARG A 181 23.87 -4.46 -3.53
C ARG A 181 23.10 -4.18 -2.24
N ARG A 182 21.86 -3.69 -2.34
CA ARG A 182 21.01 -3.43 -1.16
C ARG A 182 20.70 -4.70 -0.36
N ARG A 183 20.51 -5.84 -1.04
CA ARG A 183 20.34 -7.14 -0.38
C ARG A 183 21.58 -7.54 0.42
N LYS A 184 22.79 -7.35 -0.14
CA LYS A 184 24.05 -7.60 0.58
C LYS A 184 24.23 -6.67 1.78
N GLU A 185 23.93 -5.38 1.62
CA GLU A 185 23.99 -4.41 2.71
C GLU A 185 23.03 -4.80 3.85
N LYS A 186 21.80 -5.21 3.53
CA LYS A 186 20.85 -5.72 4.51
C LYS A 186 21.36 -6.97 5.24
N GLN A 187 21.86 -7.97 4.50
CA GLN A 187 22.46 -9.17 5.09
C GLN A 187 23.62 -8.86 6.04
N ASN A 188 24.46 -7.87 5.71
CA ASN A 188 25.53 -7.43 6.60
C ASN A 188 25.00 -6.75 7.86
N ILE A 189 23.96 -5.92 7.74
CA ILE A 189 23.32 -5.27 8.88
C ILE A 189 22.69 -6.32 9.80
N ASP A 190 21.97 -7.29 9.24
CA ASP A 190 21.31 -8.36 9.99
C ASP A 190 22.35 -9.20 10.76
N LYS A 191 23.48 -9.55 10.12
CA LYS A 191 24.62 -10.22 10.78
C LYS A 191 25.22 -9.41 11.93
N ILE A 192 25.42 -8.10 11.73
CA ILE A 192 25.93 -7.20 12.78
C ILE A 192 24.95 -7.14 13.97
N GLN A 193 23.65 -7.23 13.72
CA GLN A 193 22.65 -7.25 14.79
C GLN A 193 22.61 -8.60 15.53
N GLU A 194 22.77 -9.73 14.83
CA GLU A 194 22.89 -11.06 15.45
C GLU A 194 24.16 -11.19 16.31
N GLU A 195 25.29 -10.66 15.85
CA GLU A 195 26.54 -10.64 16.64
C GLU A 195 26.47 -9.76 17.89
N LYS A 196 25.63 -8.72 17.89
CA LYS A 196 25.39 -7.86 19.06
C LYS A 196 24.35 -8.43 20.04
N ALA A 197 23.59 -9.43 19.62
CA ALA A 197 22.55 -10.07 20.42
C ALA A 197 23.06 -11.32 21.16
N ASN A 198 24.23 -11.86 20.77
CA ASN A 198 25.00 -12.89 21.49
C ASN A 198 26.04 -12.25 22.43
#